data_AF-S6TMV2-F1
#
_entry.id   AF-S6TMV2-F1
#
_cell.length_a   1.000
_cell.length_b   1.000
_cell.length_c   1.000
_cell.angle_alpha   90.00
_cell.angle_beta   90.00
_cell.angle_gamma   90.00
#
_symmetry.space_group_name_H-M   'P 1'
#
loop_
_entity.id
_entity.type
_entity.pdbx_description
1 polymer ?
#
loop_
_entity_poly.entity_id
_entity_poly.type
_entity_poly.pdbx_seq_one_letter_code
_entity_poly.pdbx_strand_id
1 'polypeptide(L)'
;AKAAGKRLVIATATVALQEQIVYKDLPDLMRNSGLNFTFSLAKGRGRYMCLSKLDALLQESDATNATAQLFEEEGFKIEVDEASQKLFTSMLQKLAGNKWDGDRDSWPQELADQDWARLTTDHSQCTNRHCPNFQQCAFYKAREGMGKVDVIVTNHDMVLADLALGGGAVLPDPRDTLYVFDEGHHLPDKAIGHFAHYTRLKSTADWLEQTAKNLAKLLAQHPLPGDLGKLIEQVPELAREIKGHQQFMFGACEQLADFRAGEDMQGRERPRHRFIGGVIPEHIREMGIELKKGFARLDDLFTRLTELLKEGMDGEVNIGIASHQAEEWYPLFGSLLARAHGNWELWTAFTAEDPED
;
A
#
# COMPACT_ATOMS: atom_id res chain seq x y z
N ALA A 1 26.21 -8.77 -17.65
CA ALA A 1 26.16 -7.69 -16.64
C ALA A 1 27.56 -7.15 -16.32
N LYS A 2 28.44 -7.91 -15.64
CA LYS A 2 29.80 -7.46 -15.26
C LYS A 2 30.65 -6.91 -16.41
N ALA A 3 30.67 -7.60 -17.56
CA ALA A 3 31.42 -7.14 -18.74
C ALA A 3 30.97 -5.76 -19.26
N ALA A 4 29.71 -5.36 -18.98
CA ALA A 4 29.16 -4.07 -19.35
C ALA A 4 29.16 -3.06 -18.19
N GLY A 5 29.77 -3.38 -17.03
CA GLY A 5 29.75 -2.53 -15.84
C GLY A 5 28.35 -2.35 -15.21
N LYS A 6 27.39 -3.21 -15.57
CA LYS A 6 25.99 -3.11 -15.13
C LYS A 6 25.63 -4.14 -14.08
N ARG A 7 24.56 -3.87 -13.33
CA ARG A 7 23.89 -4.84 -12.45
C ARG A 7 22.91 -5.71 -13.21
N LEU A 8 22.54 -6.84 -12.62
CA LEU A 8 21.51 -7.73 -13.15
C LEU A 8 20.29 -7.72 -12.22
N VAL A 9 19.10 -7.47 -12.77
CA VAL A 9 17.83 -7.67 -12.08
C VAL A 9 17.11 -8.82 -12.78
N ILE A 10 16.77 -9.88 -12.03
CA ILE A 10 15.97 -11.01 -12.50
C ILE A 10 14.59 -10.86 -11.87
N ALA A 11 13.58 -10.61 -12.69
CA ALA A 11 12.21 -10.43 -12.26
C ALA A 11 11.40 -11.67 -12.66
N THR A 12 10.67 -12.26 -11.72
CA THR A 12 9.85 -13.45 -11.96
C THR A 12 8.37 -13.19 -11.66
N ALA A 13 7.51 -14.17 -11.96
CA ALA A 13 6.08 -14.04 -11.74
C ALA A 13 5.62 -14.27 -10.28
N THR A 14 6.31 -15.13 -9.51
CA THR A 14 5.87 -15.55 -8.17
C THR A 14 7.01 -15.56 -7.16
N VAL A 15 6.70 -15.48 -5.87
CA VAL A 15 7.71 -15.53 -4.81
C VAL A 15 8.42 -16.89 -4.78
N ALA A 16 7.70 -17.98 -4.99
CA ALA A 16 8.28 -19.33 -5.04
C ALA A 16 9.36 -19.46 -6.13
N LEU A 17 9.14 -18.87 -7.31
CA LEU A 17 10.16 -18.83 -8.38
C LEU A 17 11.37 -18.00 -7.97
N GLN A 18 11.17 -16.87 -7.26
CA GLN A 18 12.30 -16.08 -6.76
C GLN A 18 13.16 -16.87 -5.77
N GLU A 19 12.51 -17.59 -4.85
CA GLU A 19 13.18 -18.43 -3.86
C GLU A 19 13.93 -19.59 -4.51
N GLN A 20 13.35 -20.22 -5.53
CA GLN A 20 14.04 -21.24 -6.32
C GLN A 20 15.33 -20.67 -6.93
N ILE A 21 15.26 -19.50 -7.56
CA ILE A 21 16.44 -18.87 -8.17
C ILE A 21 17.51 -18.57 -7.12
N VAL A 22 17.12 -18.02 -5.97
CA VAL A 22 18.05 -17.56 -4.93
C VAL A 22 18.64 -18.71 -4.11
N TYR A 23 17.85 -19.72 -3.76
CA TYR A 23 18.29 -20.80 -2.87
C TYR A 23 18.81 -22.04 -3.60
N LYS A 24 18.55 -22.17 -4.91
CA LYS A 24 18.99 -23.31 -5.72
C LYS A 24 19.81 -22.88 -6.93
N ASP A 25 19.20 -22.15 -7.87
CA ASP A 25 19.78 -21.98 -9.20
C ASP A 25 21.05 -21.11 -9.19
N LEU A 26 21.03 -19.96 -8.50
CA LEU A 26 22.22 -19.08 -8.38
C LEU A 26 23.36 -19.73 -7.58
N PRO A 27 23.12 -20.38 -6.41
CA PRO A 27 24.14 -21.17 -5.74
C PRO A 27 24.75 -22.29 -6.60
N ASP A 28 23.91 -23.01 -7.34
CA ASP A 28 24.37 -24.08 -8.26
C ASP A 28 25.22 -23.52 -9.39
N LEU A 29 24.82 -22.38 -9.97
CA LEU A 29 25.57 -21.70 -11.01
C LEU A 29 26.92 -21.19 -10.48
N MET A 30 26.95 -20.61 -9.29
CA MET A 30 28.20 -20.15 -8.65
C MET A 30 29.18 -21.29 -8.39
N ARG A 31 28.70 -22.47 -7.96
CA ARG A 31 29.54 -23.66 -7.73
C ARG A 31 30.15 -24.24 -9.01
N ASN A 32 29.42 -24.20 -10.12
CA ASN A 32 29.77 -24.97 -11.32
C ASN A 32 30.30 -24.13 -12.50
N SER A 33 30.09 -22.82 -12.51
CA SER A 33 30.45 -21.95 -13.67
C SER A 33 31.81 -21.27 -13.56
N GLY A 34 32.43 -21.26 -12.37
CA GLY A 34 33.62 -20.44 -12.09
C GLY A 34 33.34 -18.94 -12.00
N LEU A 35 32.08 -18.52 -12.06
CA LEU A 35 31.68 -17.13 -11.85
C LEU A 35 31.65 -16.80 -10.35
N ASN A 36 32.23 -15.67 -9.99
CA ASN A 36 32.13 -15.12 -8.65
C ASN A 36 31.22 -13.88 -8.68
N PHE A 37 30.09 -13.94 -7.99
CA PHE A 37 29.14 -12.83 -7.90
C PHE A 37 28.32 -12.91 -6.62
N THR A 38 27.76 -11.78 -6.22
CA THR A 38 26.86 -11.65 -5.07
C THR A 38 25.42 -11.49 -5.53
N PHE A 39 24.46 -12.00 -4.75
CA PHE A 39 23.05 -11.87 -5.07
C PHE A 39 22.18 -11.63 -3.83
N SER A 40 21.01 -11.02 -4.03
CA SER A 40 20.04 -10.74 -2.96
C SER A 40 18.61 -10.88 -3.47
N LEU A 41 17.70 -11.27 -2.57
CA LEU A 41 16.27 -11.41 -2.83
C LEU A 41 15.53 -10.14 -2.41
N ALA A 42 14.73 -9.59 -3.31
CA ALA A 42 14.00 -8.35 -3.11
C ALA A 42 12.49 -8.56 -3.19
N LYS A 43 11.90 -8.83 -2.02
CA LYS A 43 10.44 -8.94 -1.83
C LYS A 43 9.81 -7.59 -1.47
N GLY A 44 8.52 -7.42 -1.79
CA GLY A 44 7.75 -6.23 -1.40
C GLY A 44 7.53 -6.14 0.12
N ARG A 45 7.28 -4.93 0.63
CA ARG A 45 7.10 -4.68 2.08
C ARG A 45 5.99 -5.53 2.71
N GLY A 46 4.91 -5.77 1.96
CA GLY A 46 3.81 -6.64 2.35
C GLY A 46 4.17 -8.11 2.61
N ARG A 47 5.41 -8.53 2.32
CA ARG A 47 5.95 -9.87 2.63
C ARG A 47 6.70 -9.93 3.95
N TYR A 48 6.89 -8.81 4.63
CA TYR A 48 7.56 -8.76 5.92
C TYR A 48 6.62 -8.33 7.03
N MET A 49 6.81 -8.94 8.18
CA MET A 49 6.09 -8.58 9.40
C MET A 49 6.56 -7.22 9.93
N CYS A 50 5.60 -6.38 10.32
CA CYS A 50 5.81 -5.12 10.99
C CYS A 50 5.76 -5.35 12.51
N LEU A 51 6.92 -5.29 13.17
CA LEU A 51 7.02 -5.50 14.62
C LEU A 51 6.13 -4.53 15.42
N SER A 52 6.05 -3.25 15.01
CA SER A 52 5.20 -2.28 15.68
C SER A 52 3.69 -2.60 15.58
N LYS A 53 3.23 -3.17 14.46
CA LYS A 53 1.83 -3.62 14.36
C LYS A 53 1.59 -4.85 15.22
N LEU A 54 2.55 -5.78 15.24
CA LEU A 54 2.46 -6.96 16.11
C LEU A 54 2.41 -6.56 17.59
N ASP A 55 3.27 -5.64 18.02
CA ASP A 55 3.28 -5.13 19.40
C ASP A 55 1.94 -4.49 19.77
N ALA A 56 1.37 -3.67 18.89
CA ALA A 56 0.05 -3.05 19.10
C ALA A 56 -1.05 -4.12 19.26
N LEU A 57 -1.12 -5.11 18.37
CA LEU A 57 -2.11 -6.18 18.41
C LEU A 57 -1.99 -7.07 19.67
N LEU A 58 -0.77 -7.23 20.20
CA LEU A 58 -0.54 -8.00 21.43
C LEU A 58 -0.77 -7.17 22.70
N GLN A 59 -0.68 -5.83 22.63
CA GLN A 59 -1.01 -4.94 23.74
C GLN A 59 -2.53 -4.69 23.86
N GLU A 60 -3.28 -4.80 22.76
CA GLU A 60 -4.74 -4.66 22.76
C GLU A 60 -5.49 -5.69 23.63
N SER A 61 -4.84 -6.78 24.09
CA SER A 61 -5.43 -7.67 25.11
C SER A 61 -5.51 -7.03 26.51
N ASP A 62 -4.75 -5.95 26.75
CA ASP A 62 -4.71 -5.18 28.00
C ASP A 62 -5.00 -3.68 27.71
N ALA A 63 -6.25 -3.37 27.35
CA ALA A 63 -6.87 -2.06 27.07
C ALA A 63 -6.12 -0.76 27.48
N THR A 64 -6.04 0.24 26.56
CA THR A 64 -6.25 1.71 26.78
C THR A 64 -5.68 2.57 25.63
N ASN A 65 -6.33 2.67 24.46
CA ASN A 65 -5.94 3.68 23.47
C ASN A 65 -7.18 4.36 22.88
N ALA A 66 -7.52 5.56 23.38
CA ALA A 66 -8.71 6.30 22.98
C ALA A 66 -8.70 6.67 21.48
N THR A 67 -7.54 6.98 20.90
CA THR A 67 -7.43 7.28 19.46
C THR A 67 -7.61 6.05 18.59
N ALA A 68 -7.02 4.90 18.96
CA ALA A 68 -7.22 3.64 18.23
C ALA A 68 -8.70 3.20 18.31
N GLN A 69 -9.30 3.30 19.50
CA GLN A 69 -10.71 3.01 19.74
C GLN A 69 -11.68 3.90 18.94
N LEU A 70 -11.34 5.18 18.72
CA LEU A 70 -12.13 6.11 17.90
C LEU A 70 -12.22 5.69 16.42
N PHE A 71 -11.23 4.94 15.91
CA PHE A 71 -11.23 4.40 14.55
C PHE A 71 -11.62 2.90 14.50
N GLU A 72 -11.65 2.20 15.65
CA GLU A 72 -12.12 0.81 15.79
C GLU A 72 -13.65 0.66 15.84
N GLU A 73 -14.38 1.67 16.35
CA GLU A 73 -15.80 1.55 16.74
C GLU A 73 -16.84 1.30 15.62
N GLU A 74 -16.51 1.38 14.31
CA GLU A 74 -17.51 1.24 13.23
C GLU A 74 -17.13 0.27 12.08
N GLY A 75 -16.49 -0.87 12.39
CA GLY A 75 -16.44 -2.02 11.46
C GLY A 75 -15.10 -2.75 11.32
N PHE A 76 -14.07 -2.33 12.06
CA PHE A 76 -12.79 -3.04 12.16
C PHE A 76 -12.58 -3.60 13.57
N LYS A 77 -13.65 -4.15 14.19
CA LYS A 77 -13.45 -5.16 15.23
C LYS A 77 -12.77 -6.35 14.57
N ILE A 78 -11.46 -6.34 14.56
CA ILE A 78 -10.69 -7.54 14.39
C ILE A 78 -10.74 -8.20 15.77
N GLU A 79 -11.78 -9.00 16.00
CA GLU A 79 -11.67 -10.00 17.05
C GLU A 79 -10.50 -10.90 16.64
N VAL A 80 -9.35 -10.67 17.27
CA VAL A 80 -8.21 -11.56 17.18
C VAL A 80 -8.63 -12.79 17.95
N ASP A 81 -9.03 -13.83 17.22
CA ASP A 81 -9.41 -15.09 17.85
C ASP A 81 -8.21 -15.68 18.61
N GLU A 82 -8.51 -16.60 19.52
CA GLU A 82 -7.48 -17.23 20.36
C GLU A 82 -6.37 -17.90 19.50
N ALA A 83 -6.72 -18.37 18.30
CA ALA A 83 -5.79 -18.95 17.34
C ALA A 83 -4.80 -17.90 16.79
N SER A 84 -5.30 -16.74 16.37
CA SER A 84 -4.51 -15.62 15.88
C SER A 84 -3.60 -15.06 16.99
N GLN A 85 -4.10 -14.94 18.22
CA GLN A 85 -3.26 -14.50 19.36
C GLN A 85 -2.10 -15.46 19.62
N LYS A 86 -2.35 -16.78 19.58
CA LYS A 86 -1.31 -17.81 19.71
C LYS A 86 -0.30 -17.73 18.57
N LEU A 87 -0.78 -17.54 17.33
CA LEU A 87 0.07 -17.37 16.16
C LEU A 87 1.00 -16.15 16.32
N PHE A 88 0.45 -14.99 16.66
CA PHE A 88 1.16 -13.72 16.84
C PHE A 88 2.22 -13.81 17.95
N THR A 89 1.85 -14.39 19.09
CA THR A 89 2.77 -14.65 20.20
C THR A 89 3.92 -15.56 19.76
N SER A 90 3.62 -16.63 18.99
CA SER A 90 4.64 -17.55 18.48
C SER A 90 5.59 -16.86 17.49
N MET A 91 5.09 -15.96 16.65
CA MET A 91 5.88 -15.17 15.70
C MET A 91 6.84 -14.24 16.44
N LEU A 92 6.37 -13.54 17.47
CA LEU A 92 7.21 -12.68 18.31
C LEU A 92 8.35 -13.48 18.95
N GLN A 93 8.02 -14.62 19.55
CA GLN A 93 9.01 -15.50 20.18
C GLN A 93 10.05 -16.03 19.20
N LYS A 94 9.64 -16.42 17.99
CA LYS A 94 10.58 -16.91 16.97
C LYS A 94 11.47 -15.81 16.42
N LEU A 95 10.92 -14.61 16.20
CA LEU A 95 11.71 -13.45 15.77
C LEU A 95 12.74 -13.07 16.84
N ALA A 96 12.30 -12.94 18.10
CA ALA A 96 13.19 -12.63 19.24
C ALA A 96 14.25 -13.72 19.47
N GLY A 97 13.91 -14.98 19.24
CA GLY A 97 14.83 -16.12 19.31
C GLY A 97 15.72 -16.31 18.09
N ASN A 98 15.69 -15.41 17.10
CA ASN A 98 16.42 -15.53 15.83
C ASN A 98 16.16 -16.86 15.08
N LYS A 99 14.95 -17.42 15.24
CA LYS A 99 14.49 -18.65 14.58
C LYS A 99 13.63 -18.38 13.34
N TRP A 100 13.38 -17.11 13.06
CA TRP A 100 12.63 -16.59 11.93
C TRP A 100 13.07 -15.15 11.68
N ASP A 101 13.11 -14.74 10.43
CA ASP A 101 13.60 -13.43 9.98
C ASP A 101 12.49 -12.40 9.73
N GLY A 102 11.23 -12.79 9.94
CA GLY A 102 10.06 -11.94 9.73
C GLY A 102 9.51 -11.99 8.31
N ASP A 103 10.05 -12.83 7.44
CA ASP A 103 9.55 -13.07 6.08
C ASP A 103 8.34 -14.01 6.11
N ARG A 104 7.22 -13.61 5.49
CA ARG A 104 5.99 -14.41 5.39
C ARG A 104 6.27 -15.81 4.86
N ASP A 105 7.06 -15.89 3.79
CA ASP A 105 7.19 -17.11 3.00
C ASP A 105 8.19 -18.10 3.66
N SER A 106 9.01 -17.63 4.63
CA SER A 106 9.87 -18.48 5.46
C SER A 106 9.16 -19.08 6.68
N TRP A 107 7.89 -18.71 6.92
CA TRP A 107 7.10 -19.26 8.02
C TRP A 107 6.66 -20.71 7.70
N PRO A 108 6.79 -21.67 8.64
CA PRO A 108 6.61 -23.10 8.34
C PRO A 108 5.16 -23.55 8.14
N GLN A 109 4.18 -22.72 8.47
CA GLN A 109 2.74 -23.04 8.39
C GLN A 109 2.08 -22.12 7.37
N GLU A 110 0.99 -22.58 6.76
CA GLU A 110 0.18 -21.72 5.91
C GLU A 110 -0.45 -20.60 6.74
N LEU A 111 -0.32 -19.37 6.25
CA LEU A 111 -0.81 -18.17 6.92
C LEU A 111 -2.02 -17.63 6.17
N ALA A 112 -3.14 -17.51 6.88
CA ALA A 112 -4.33 -16.86 6.35
C ALA A 112 -4.01 -15.42 5.95
N ASP A 113 -4.46 -15.01 4.76
CA ASP A 113 -4.23 -13.65 4.25
C ASP A 113 -4.79 -12.57 5.19
N GLN A 114 -5.91 -12.87 5.86
CA GLN A 114 -6.53 -11.95 6.81
C GLN A 114 -5.62 -11.68 8.01
N ASP A 115 -4.93 -12.69 8.54
CA ASP A 115 -4.03 -12.54 9.67
C ASP A 115 -2.77 -11.80 9.25
N TRP A 116 -2.19 -12.18 8.10
CA TRP A 116 -0.99 -11.52 7.61
C TRP A 116 -1.21 -10.05 7.26
N ALA A 117 -2.38 -9.70 6.71
CA ALA A 117 -2.73 -8.31 6.40
C ALA A 117 -2.70 -7.40 7.64
N ARG A 118 -2.94 -7.96 8.84
CA ARG A 118 -2.87 -7.24 10.12
C ARG A 118 -1.43 -7.02 10.58
N LEU A 119 -0.54 -7.94 10.22
CA LEU A 119 0.85 -7.98 10.62
C LEU A 119 1.79 -7.20 9.71
N THR A 120 1.31 -6.66 8.59
CA THR A 120 2.16 -5.94 7.63
C THR A 120 1.71 -4.50 7.39
N THR A 121 2.57 -3.73 6.75
CA THR A 121 2.34 -2.31 6.48
C THR A 121 2.84 -1.95 5.08
N ASP A 122 2.33 -0.86 4.54
CA ASP A 122 2.78 -0.29 3.27
C ASP A 122 3.68 0.95 3.52
N HIS A 123 4.06 1.65 2.45
CA HIS A 123 4.88 2.85 2.58
C HIS A 123 4.11 4.02 3.19
N SER A 124 2.81 4.17 2.89
CA SER A 124 1.99 5.27 3.39
C SER A 124 1.80 5.23 4.91
N GLN A 125 1.74 4.04 5.50
CA GLN A 125 1.54 3.86 6.94
C GLN A 125 2.86 3.77 7.73
N CYS A 126 4.01 3.61 7.07
CA CYS A 126 5.28 3.38 7.74
C CYS A 126 5.97 4.70 8.13
N THR A 127 6.21 4.89 9.43
CA THR A 127 6.96 6.04 9.97
C THR A 127 8.48 5.96 9.75
N ASN A 128 8.95 4.92 9.07
CA ASN A 128 10.34 4.74 8.65
C ASN A 128 11.34 4.87 9.83
N ARG A 129 12.24 5.85 9.82
CA ARG A 129 13.29 6.03 10.82
C ARG A 129 12.75 6.44 12.19
N HIS A 130 11.54 6.98 12.26
CA HIS A 130 10.84 7.31 13.50
C HIS A 130 10.21 6.08 14.16
N CYS A 131 10.17 4.94 13.47
CA CYS A 131 9.64 3.71 14.04
C CYS A 131 10.52 3.27 15.24
N PRO A 132 9.94 3.05 16.44
CA PRO A 132 10.69 2.57 17.61
C PRO A 132 11.42 1.24 17.36
N ASN A 133 10.87 0.43 16.44
CA ASN A 133 11.37 -0.89 16.07
C ASN A 133 12.23 -0.87 14.78
N PHE A 134 12.70 0.29 14.30
CA PHE A 134 13.42 0.41 13.03
C PHE A 134 14.66 -0.50 12.94
N GLN A 135 15.45 -0.57 14.01
CA GLN A 135 16.68 -1.38 14.06
C GLN A 135 16.40 -2.89 13.97
N GLN A 136 15.21 -3.33 14.38
CA GLN A 136 14.78 -4.73 14.35
C GLN A 136 13.85 -5.03 13.16
N CYS A 137 13.57 -4.04 12.31
CA CYS A 137 12.62 -4.16 11.21
C CYS A 137 13.07 -5.21 10.19
N ALA A 138 12.30 -6.29 10.05
CA ALA A 138 12.54 -7.39 9.11
C ALA A 138 12.72 -6.89 7.67
N PHE A 139 11.85 -5.98 7.22
CA PHE A 139 11.93 -5.41 5.87
C PHE A 139 13.26 -4.68 5.62
N TYR A 140 13.69 -3.81 6.55
CA TYR A 140 14.93 -3.05 6.36
C TYR A 140 16.16 -3.93 6.46
N LYS A 141 16.17 -4.93 7.36
CA LYS A 141 17.24 -5.94 7.44
C LYS A 141 17.36 -6.73 6.15
N ALA A 142 16.24 -7.20 5.58
CA ALA A 142 16.26 -7.92 4.31
C ALA A 142 16.70 -7.06 3.11
N ARG A 143 16.50 -5.74 3.20
CA ARG A 143 16.95 -4.77 2.19
C ARG A 143 18.38 -4.29 2.39
N GLU A 144 18.99 -4.59 3.54
CA GLU A 144 20.33 -4.14 3.87
C GLU A 144 21.34 -4.73 2.89
N GLY A 145 22.22 -3.87 2.33
CA GLY A 145 23.25 -4.32 1.40
C GLY A 145 22.75 -4.74 0.01
N MET A 146 21.45 -4.76 -0.27
CA MET A 146 20.89 -5.07 -1.59
C MET A 146 21.41 -4.12 -2.68
N GLY A 147 21.64 -2.85 -2.32
CA GLY A 147 22.27 -1.87 -3.21
C GLY A 147 23.75 -2.14 -3.51
N LYS A 148 24.36 -3.22 -3.02
CA LYS A 148 25.77 -3.56 -3.23
C LYS A 148 25.97 -4.90 -3.95
N VAL A 149 24.91 -5.65 -4.23
CA VAL A 149 25.03 -6.97 -4.88
C VAL A 149 25.08 -6.86 -6.41
N ASP A 150 25.67 -7.88 -7.04
CA ASP A 150 25.77 -7.97 -8.51
C ASP A 150 24.42 -8.33 -9.15
N VAL A 151 23.63 -9.17 -8.49
CA VAL A 151 22.35 -9.70 -8.97
C VAL A 151 21.24 -9.49 -7.96
N ILE A 152 20.11 -8.89 -8.36
CA ILE A 152 18.91 -8.75 -7.54
C ILE A 152 17.81 -9.60 -8.15
N VAL A 153 17.21 -10.48 -7.35
CA VAL A 153 16.06 -11.30 -7.75
C VAL A 153 14.80 -10.68 -7.15
N THR A 154 13.75 -10.49 -7.95
CA THR A 154 12.49 -9.85 -7.52
C THR A 154 11.30 -10.33 -8.34
N ASN A 155 10.10 -9.76 -8.15
CA ASN A 155 8.94 -9.97 -9.02
C ASN A 155 8.76 -8.87 -10.07
N HIS A 156 7.94 -9.18 -11.07
CA HIS A 156 7.48 -8.20 -12.07
C HIS A 156 6.85 -6.97 -11.43
N ASP A 157 5.98 -7.16 -10.43
CA ASP A 157 5.25 -6.05 -9.78
C ASP A 157 6.20 -4.99 -9.21
N MET A 158 7.30 -5.40 -8.59
CA MET A 158 8.26 -4.48 -7.98
C MET A 158 9.13 -3.76 -9.00
N VAL A 159 9.49 -4.42 -10.12
CA VAL A 159 10.18 -3.74 -11.22
C VAL A 159 9.27 -2.69 -11.85
N LEU A 160 8.01 -3.03 -12.09
CA LEU A 160 7.03 -2.09 -12.65
C LEU A 160 6.79 -0.91 -11.70
N ALA A 161 6.69 -1.16 -10.39
CA ALA A 161 6.56 -0.10 -9.38
C ALA A 161 7.78 0.83 -9.33
N ASP A 162 9.00 0.29 -9.42
CA ASP A 162 10.21 1.12 -9.47
C ASP A 162 10.24 1.99 -10.74
N LEU A 163 9.89 1.42 -11.90
CA LEU A 163 9.85 2.14 -13.16
C LEU A 163 8.76 3.23 -13.19
N ALA A 164 7.60 2.99 -12.58
CA ALA A 164 6.53 3.98 -12.46
C ALA A 164 6.96 5.21 -11.64
N LEU A 165 7.90 5.04 -10.70
CA LEU A 165 8.54 6.11 -9.92
C LEU A 165 9.70 6.80 -10.66
N GLY A 166 9.92 6.51 -11.94
CA GLY A 166 11.02 7.03 -12.76
C GLY A 166 12.27 6.14 -12.78
N GLY A 167 12.27 5.03 -12.03
CA GLY A 167 13.36 4.07 -11.96
C GLY A 167 14.50 4.50 -11.02
N GLY A 168 15.05 3.54 -10.26
CA GLY A 168 16.20 3.80 -9.38
C GLY A 168 15.84 4.17 -7.94
N ALA A 169 14.54 4.18 -7.58
CA ALA A 169 14.06 4.54 -6.25
C ALA A 169 14.17 3.38 -5.25
N VAL A 170 13.90 2.17 -5.73
CA VAL A 170 13.88 0.90 -4.97
C VAL A 170 14.90 -0.09 -5.53
N LEU A 171 15.03 -0.13 -6.85
CA LEU A 171 16.02 -0.92 -7.58
C LEU A 171 17.17 -0.02 -8.06
N PRO A 172 18.28 -0.59 -8.57
CA PRO A 172 19.34 0.23 -9.16
C PRO A 172 18.84 1.01 -10.39
N ASP A 173 19.49 2.13 -10.72
CA ASP A 173 19.11 2.97 -11.87
C ASP A 173 18.97 2.10 -13.15
N PRO A 174 17.86 2.23 -13.90
CA PRO A 174 17.66 1.46 -15.14
C PRO A 174 18.78 1.62 -16.16
N ARG A 175 19.47 2.77 -16.19
CA ARG A 175 20.61 3.04 -17.07
C ARG A 175 21.80 2.12 -16.77
N ASP A 176 21.98 1.74 -15.52
CA ASP A 176 23.08 0.89 -15.04
C ASP A 176 22.65 -0.57 -14.79
N THR A 177 21.47 -0.95 -15.30
CA THR A 177 20.87 -2.26 -15.03
C THR A 177 20.58 -3.02 -16.32
N LEU A 178 20.75 -4.34 -16.27
CA LEU A 178 20.21 -5.28 -17.24
C LEU A 178 19.06 -6.03 -16.57
N TYR A 179 17.90 -6.07 -17.23
CA TYR A 179 16.71 -6.76 -16.74
C TYR A 179 16.53 -8.09 -17.47
N VAL A 180 16.20 -9.13 -16.71
CA VAL A 180 15.72 -10.41 -17.22
C VAL A 180 14.32 -10.61 -16.64
N PHE A 181 13.31 -10.62 -17.52
CA PHE A 181 11.94 -10.95 -17.14
C PHE A 181 11.71 -12.43 -17.42
N ASP A 182 11.78 -13.22 -16.37
CA ASP A 182 11.48 -14.65 -16.40
C ASP A 182 9.97 -14.88 -16.32
N GLU A 183 9.47 -15.90 -16.99
CA GLU A 183 8.04 -16.10 -17.19
C GLU A 183 7.34 -14.84 -17.75
N GLY A 184 8.00 -14.19 -18.72
CA GLY A 184 7.59 -12.92 -19.31
C GLY A 184 6.19 -12.93 -19.95
N HIS A 185 5.59 -14.11 -20.16
CA HIS A 185 4.20 -14.25 -20.59
C HIS A 185 3.19 -13.65 -19.58
N HIS A 186 3.56 -13.51 -18.30
CA HIS A 186 2.76 -12.82 -17.28
C HIS A 186 2.92 -11.29 -17.29
N LEU A 187 3.95 -10.75 -17.97
CA LEU A 187 4.28 -9.33 -17.92
C LEU A 187 3.16 -8.41 -18.44
N PRO A 188 2.45 -8.72 -19.55
CA PRO A 188 1.37 -7.86 -20.04
C PRO A 188 0.25 -7.68 -19.00
N ASP A 189 -0.22 -8.77 -18.39
CA ASP A 189 -1.28 -8.71 -17.38
C ASP A 189 -0.83 -7.95 -16.13
N LYS A 190 0.43 -8.13 -15.73
CA LYS A 190 1.06 -7.42 -14.61
C LYS A 190 1.17 -5.92 -14.89
N ALA A 191 1.58 -5.55 -16.10
CA ALA A 191 1.64 -4.16 -16.52
C ALA A 191 0.24 -3.52 -16.52
N ILE A 192 -0.74 -4.16 -17.15
CA ILE A 192 -2.14 -3.67 -17.15
C ILE A 192 -2.65 -3.50 -15.72
N GLY A 193 -2.46 -4.50 -14.86
CA GLY A 193 -2.90 -4.43 -13.47
C GLY A 193 -2.21 -3.33 -12.66
N HIS A 194 -0.92 -3.06 -12.92
CA HIS A 194 -0.16 -2.04 -12.21
C HIS A 194 -0.57 -0.61 -12.58
N PHE A 195 -0.92 -0.39 -13.86
CA PHE A 195 -1.36 0.91 -14.36
C PHE A 195 -2.89 1.07 -14.40
N ALA A 196 -3.63 0.13 -13.79
CA ALA A 196 -5.08 0.21 -13.66
C ALA A 196 -5.48 0.87 -12.33
N HIS A 197 -6.38 1.84 -12.40
CA HIS A 197 -7.00 2.44 -11.21
C HIS A 197 -8.39 1.84 -10.99
N TYR A 198 -8.81 1.75 -9.72
CA TYR A 198 -10.13 1.25 -9.37
C TYR A 198 -10.63 1.89 -8.08
N THR A 199 -11.96 1.96 -7.94
CA THR A 199 -12.63 2.32 -6.70
C THR A 199 -13.84 1.43 -6.49
N ARG A 200 -14.18 1.18 -5.23
CA ARG A 200 -15.44 0.54 -4.86
C ARG A 200 -16.40 1.65 -4.44
N LEU A 201 -17.29 2.08 -5.33
CA LEU A 201 -18.15 3.26 -5.14
C LEU A 201 -18.84 3.24 -3.76
N LYS A 202 -19.52 2.14 -3.40
CA LYS A 202 -20.20 2.00 -2.10
C LYS A 202 -19.25 2.05 -0.90
N SER A 203 -18.21 1.21 -0.90
CA SER A 203 -17.25 1.17 0.21
C SER A 203 -16.48 2.48 0.37
N THR A 204 -16.27 3.23 -0.71
CA THR A 204 -15.66 4.57 -0.69
C THR A 204 -16.63 5.61 -0.12
N ALA A 205 -17.92 5.54 -0.44
CA ALA A 205 -18.94 6.38 0.19
C ALA A 205 -19.04 6.14 1.70
N ASP A 206 -19.01 4.87 2.14
CA ASP A 206 -19.02 4.49 3.56
C ASP A 206 -17.77 5.03 4.27
N TRP A 207 -16.60 4.91 3.64
CA TRP A 207 -15.35 5.44 4.18
C TRP A 207 -15.34 6.96 4.31
N LEU A 208 -15.89 7.69 3.35
CA LEU A 208 -16.02 9.15 3.44
C LEU A 208 -16.93 9.55 4.62
N GLU A 209 -18.03 8.83 4.83
CA GLU A 209 -18.91 9.04 5.99
C GLU A 209 -18.17 8.80 7.30
N GLN A 210 -17.47 7.67 7.43
CA GLN A 210 -16.73 7.32 8.63
C GLN A 210 -15.60 8.33 8.91
N THR A 211 -14.85 8.72 7.88
CA THR A 211 -13.79 9.72 7.99
C THR A 211 -14.35 11.06 8.48
N ALA A 212 -15.47 11.51 7.93
CA ALA A 212 -16.14 12.74 8.37
C ALA A 212 -16.57 12.67 9.84
N LYS A 213 -17.16 11.54 10.27
CA LYS A 213 -17.60 11.33 11.66
C LYS A 213 -16.42 11.29 12.63
N ASN A 214 -15.38 10.52 12.31
CA ASN A 214 -14.25 10.29 13.20
C ASN A 214 -13.44 11.57 13.41
N LEU A 215 -13.18 12.33 12.33
CA LEU A 215 -12.45 13.59 12.45
C LEU A 215 -13.26 14.68 13.16
N ALA A 216 -14.59 14.72 12.96
CA ALA A 216 -15.46 15.61 13.73
C ALA A 216 -15.49 15.26 15.23
N LYS A 217 -15.54 13.96 15.57
CA LYS A 217 -15.48 13.47 16.96
C LYS A 217 -14.13 13.80 17.59
N LEU A 218 -13.03 13.62 16.85
CA LEU A 218 -11.67 13.95 17.28
C LEU A 218 -11.53 15.43 17.63
N LEU A 219 -12.00 16.34 16.76
CA LEU A 219 -11.96 17.79 17.03
C LEU A 219 -12.85 18.20 18.21
N ALA A 220 -14.01 17.54 18.38
CA ALA A 220 -14.91 17.83 19.50
C ALA A 220 -14.33 17.42 20.86
N GLN A 221 -13.55 16.32 20.90
CA GLN A 221 -12.93 15.81 22.12
C GLN A 221 -11.58 16.47 22.41
N HIS A 222 -10.84 16.82 21.36
CA HIS A 222 -9.51 17.40 21.42
C HIS A 222 -9.42 18.61 20.49
N PRO A 223 -9.72 19.82 20.97
CA PRO A 223 -9.53 21.04 20.18
C PRO A 223 -8.05 21.18 19.81
N LEU A 224 -7.75 21.16 18.51
CA LEU A 224 -6.39 21.26 17.98
C LEU A 224 -6.12 22.70 17.51
N PRO A 225 -5.23 23.44 18.18
CA PRO A 225 -4.84 24.77 17.70
C PRO A 225 -3.92 24.67 16.48
N GLY A 226 -3.79 25.77 15.74
CA GLY A 226 -2.85 25.87 14.62
C GLY A 226 -3.40 25.32 13.30
N ASP A 227 -2.50 25.08 12.36
CA ASP A 227 -2.88 24.73 10.99
C ASP A 227 -3.36 23.29 10.85
N LEU A 228 -2.89 22.38 11.72
CA LEU A 228 -3.38 21.00 11.78
C LEU A 228 -4.89 20.95 12.04
N GLY A 229 -5.37 21.66 13.08
CA GLY A 229 -6.80 21.71 13.41
C GLY A 229 -7.64 22.32 12.29
N LYS A 230 -7.20 23.45 11.72
CA LYS A 230 -7.89 24.12 10.60
C LYS A 230 -8.00 23.25 9.35
N LEU A 231 -7.01 22.40 9.08
CA LEU A 231 -7.05 21.47 7.96
C LEU A 231 -8.01 20.32 8.25
N ILE A 232 -7.97 19.73 9.45
CA ILE A 232 -8.90 18.66 9.86
C ILE A 232 -10.35 19.15 9.82
N GLU A 233 -10.62 20.40 10.22
CA GLU A 233 -11.97 21.01 10.20
C GLU A 233 -12.60 21.06 8.79
N GLN A 234 -11.79 21.12 7.74
CA GLN A 234 -12.26 21.16 6.35
C GLN A 234 -12.68 19.78 5.82
N VAL A 235 -12.16 18.70 6.40
CA VAL A 235 -12.35 17.34 5.88
C VAL A 235 -13.81 16.86 5.97
N PRO A 236 -14.55 17.02 7.09
CA PRO A 236 -15.91 16.49 7.21
C PRO A 236 -16.90 17.04 6.18
N GLU A 237 -16.85 18.35 5.89
CA GLU A 237 -17.70 18.99 4.89
C GLU A 237 -17.42 18.42 3.49
N LEU A 238 -16.14 18.41 3.10
CA LEU A 238 -15.69 17.91 1.82
C LEU A 238 -15.99 16.41 1.63
N ALA A 239 -15.78 15.61 2.67
CA ALA A 239 -16.07 14.17 2.61
C ALA A 239 -17.57 13.90 2.40
N ARG A 240 -18.47 14.69 3.01
CA ARG A 240 -19.92 14.58 2.76
C ARG A 240 -20.31 14.99 1.34
N GLU A 241 -19.69 16.05 0.80
CA GLU A 241 -19.85 16.49 -0.58
C GLU A 241 -19.47 15.37 -1.57
N ILE A 242 -18.25 14.84 -1.44
CA ILE A 242 -17.74 13.75 -2.30
C ILE A 242 -18.62 12.49 -2.16
N LYS A 243 -19.10 12.18 -0.96
CA LYS A 243 -20.00 11.04 -0.73
C LYS A 243 -21.28 11.17 -1.55
N GLY A 244 -21.87 12.37 -1.63
CA GLY A 244 -23.03 12.63 -2.47
C GLY A 244 -22.74 12.30 -3.94
N HIS A 245 -21.63 12.81 -4.48
CA HIS A 245 -21.20 12.50 -5.84
C HIS A 245 -20.94 11.01 -6.08
N GLN A 246 -20.36 10.29 -5.10
CA GLN A 246 -20.14 8.84 -5.18
C GLN A 246 -21.47 8.07 -5.26
N GLN A 247 -22.47 8.48 -4.48
CA GLN A 247 -23.80 7.86 -4.51
C GLN A 247 -24.52 8.11 -5.83
N PHE A 248 -24.44 9.33 -6.37
CA PHE A 248 -24.99 9.63 -7.70
C PHE A 248 -24.31 8.79 -8.79
N MET A 249 -22.97 8.72 -8.78
CA MET A 249 -22.20 7.91 -9.73
C MET A 249 -22.57 6.43 -9.65
N PHE A 250 -22.76 5.89 -8.45
CA PHE A 250 -23.24 4.52 -8.27
C PHE A 250 -24.60 4.30 -8.94
N GLY A 251 -25.57 5.18 -8.70
CA GLY A 251 -26.88 5.08 -9.34
C GLY A 251 -26.84 5.21 -10.87
N ALA A 252 -25.98 6.09 -11.39
CA ALA A 252 -25.82 6.25 -12.84
C ALA A 252 -25.17 5.00 -13.49
N CYS A 253 -24.15 4.43 -12.84
CA CYS A 253 -23.55 3.17 -13.26
C CYS A 253 -24.56 2.01 -13.24
N GLU A 254 -25.43 1.91 -12.22
CA GLU A 254 -26.49 0.89 -12.17
C GLU A 254 -27.49 1.00 -13.31
N GLN A 255 -27.81 2.22 -13.77
CA GLN A 255 -28.75 2.44 -14.87
C GLN A 255 -28.15 2.12 -16.24
N LEU A 256 -26.85 2.37 -16.43
CA LEU A 256 -26.16 2.14 -17.70
C LEU A 256 -25.65 0.71 -17.87
N ALA A 257 -25.26 0.08 -16.76
CA ALA A 257 -24.59 -1.20 -16.82
C ALA A 257 -25.62 -2.32 -16.98
N ASP A 258 -25.71 -2.86 -18.18
CA ASP A 258 -26.36 -4.16 -18.46
C ASP A 258 -25.74 -5.34 -17.68
N PHE A 259 -24.62 -5.11 -16.95
CA PHE A 259 -23.92 -6.05 -16.07
C PHE A 259 -23.93 -7.50 -16.58
N ARG A 260 -23.58 -7.67 -17.85
CA ARG A 260 -23.59 -8.99 -18.52
C ARG A 260 -22.55 -9.87 -17.87
N ALA A 261 -22.84 -11.17 -17.78
CA ALA A 261 -21.85 -12.15 -17.37
C ALA A 261 -20.63 -12.04 -18.28
N GLY A 262 -19.48 -11.70 -17.68
CA GLY A 262 -18.21 -11.63 -18.38
C GLY A 262 -17.16 -12.36 -17.55
N GLU A 263 -16.29 -13.11 -18.20
CA GLU A 263 -15.13 -13.68 -17.54
C GLU A 263 -14.16 -12.53 -17.16
N ASP A 264 -13.76 -12.52 -15.89
CA ASP A 264 -12.61 -11.70 -15.46
C ASP A 264 -11.30 -12.33 -15.98
N MET A 265 -10.16 -11.64 -15.78
CA MET A 265 -8.84 -12.13 -16.22
C MET A 265 -8.42 -13.44 -15.53
N GLN A 266 -9.22 -13.94 -14.58
CA GLN A 266 -9.00 -15.16 -13.81
C GLN A 266 -10.07 -16.23 -14.13
N GLY A 267 -10.86 -16.02 -15.20
CA GLY A 267 -11.89 -16.95 -15.66
C GLY A 267 -13.14 -17.01 -14.77
N ARG A 268 -13.31 -16.06 -13.83
CA ARG A 268 -14.51 -16.00 -12.99
C ARG A 268 -15.57 -15.17 -13.68
N GLU A 269 -16.76 -15.73 -13.82
CA GLU A 269 -17.92 -14.97 -14.28
C GLU A 269 -18.27 -13.90 -13.25
N ARG A 270 -18.09 -12.64 -13.64
CA ARG A 270 -18.58 -11.50 -12.88
C ARG A 270 -19.34 -10.57 -13.81
N PRO A 271 -20.50 -10.04 -13.37
CA PRO A 271 -21.21 -9.02 -14.13
C PRO A 271 -20.27 -7.85 -14.41
N ARG A 272 -20.00 -7.56 -15.69
CA ARG A 272 -19.08 -6.50 -16.10
C ARG A 272 -19.66 -5.73 -17.27
N HIS A 273 -19.65 -4.40 -17.15
CA HIS A 273 -19.87 -3.50 -18.27
C HIS A 273 -18.52 -2.99 -18.77
N ARG A 274 -18.35 -2.94 -20.09
CA ARG A 274 -17.18 -2.32 -20.74
C ARG A 274 -17.71 -1.32 -21.76
N PHE A 275 -17.20 -0.09 -21.71
CA PHE A 275 -17.53 0.91 -22.70
C PHE A 275 -16.90 0.54 -24.05
N ILE A 276 -17.69 0.62 -25.12
CA ILE A 276 -17.22 0.29 -26.47
C ILE A 276 -16.13 1.30 -26.85
N GLY A 277 -14.95 0.79 -27.23
CA GLY A 277 -13.79 1.62 -27.55
C GLY A 277 -13.22 2.40 -26.36
N GLY A 278 -13.63 2.09 -25.12
CA GLY A 278 -13.21 2.87 -23.94
C GLY A 278 -13.93 4.23 -23.80
N VAL A 279 -14.87 4.55 -24.69
CA VAL A 279 -15.53 5.86 -24.73
C VAL A 279 -16.61 5.94 -23.65
N ILE A 280 -16.36 6.77 -22.63
CA ILE A 280 -17.27 7.00 -21.51
C ILE A 280 -18.38 7.97 -21.94
N PRO A 281 -19.67 7.70 -21.66
CA PRO A 281 -20.76 8.62 -21.95
C PRO A 281 -20.57 9.98 -21.29
N GLU A 282 -20.90 11.06 -22.01
CA GLU A 282 -20.63 12.44 -21.56
C GLU A 282 -21.14 12.73 -20.15
N HIS A 283 -22.39 12.40 -19.86
CA HIS A 283 -22.98 12.62 -18.54
C HIS A 283 -22.25 11.88 -17.40
N ILE A 284 -21.69 10.70 -17.67
CA ILE A 284 -20.88 9.95 -16.67
C ILE A 284 -19.51 10.59 -16.51
N ARG A 285 -18.92 11.05 -17.61
CA ARG A 285 -17.66 11.78 -17.60
C ARG A 285 -17.78 13.07 -16.80
N GLU A 286 -18.85 13.85 -17.00
CA GLU A 286 -19.16 15.06 -16.22
C GLU A 286 -19.27 14.76 -14.72
N MET A 287 -19.96 13.67 -14.34
CA MET A 287 -20.01 13.24 -12.94
C MET A 287 -18.64 12.82 -12.40
N GLY A 288 -17.82 12.18 -13.24
CA GLY A 288 -16.42 11.86 -12.93
C GLY A 288 -15.56 13.10 -12.70
N ILE A 289 -15.83 14.21 -13.40
CA ILE A 289 -15.10 15.47 -13.23
C ILE A 289 -15.36 16.07 -11.84
N GLU A 290 -16.60 16.02 -11.35
CA GLU A 290 -16.92 16.48 -9.99
C GLU A 290 -16.25 15.60 -8.93
N LEU A 291 -16.22 14.28 -9.14
CA LEU A 291 -15.47 13.36 -8.28
C LEU A 291 -13.97 13.64 -8.31
N LYS A 292 -13.39 13.89 -9.50
CA LYS A 292 -11.98 14.28 -9.65
C LYS A 292 -11.66 15.53 -8.84
N LYS A 293 -12.47 16.60 -8.96
CA LYS A 293 -12.27 17.85 -8.22
C LYS A 293 -12.35 17.63 -6.72
N GLY A 294 -13.36 16.89 -6.26
CA GLY A 294 -13.55 16.56 -4.85
C GLY A 294 -12.36 15.78 -4.28
N PHE A 295 -11.97 14.69 -4.95
CA PHE A 295 -10.82 13.88 -4.52
C PHE A 295 -9.49 14.61 -4.62
N ALA A 296 -9.28 15.49 -5.61
CA ALA A 296 -8.08 16.34 -5.67
C ALA A 296 -7.95 17.25 -4.45
N ARG A 297 -9.05 17.86 -3.99
CA ARG A 297 -9.07 18.69 -2.77
C ARG A 297 -8.82 17.86 -1.52
N LEU A 298 -9.39 16.66 -1.45
CA LEU A 298 -9.22 15.76 -0.30
C LEU A 298 -7.79 15.22 -0.21
N ASP A 299 -7.21 14.89 -1.36
CA ASP A 299 -5.82 14.45 -1.50
C ASP A 299 -4.83 15.54 -1.08
N ASP A 300 -5.02 16.79 -1.53
CA ASP A 300 -4.21 17.95 -1.10
C ASP A 300 -4.31 18.19 0.42
N LEU A 301 -5.52 18.11 1.00
CA LEU A 301 -5.71 18.24 2.44
C LEU A 301 -4.95 17.14 3.21
N PHE A 302 -5.11 15.87 2.82
CA PHE A 302 -4.40 14.79 3.49
C PHE A 302 -2.89 14.83 3.28
N THR A 303 -2.41 15.29 2.13
CA THR A 303 -0.99 15.50 1.87
C THR A 303 -0.41 16.48 2.89
N ARG A 304 -1.01 17.68 3.01
CA ARG A 304 -0.57 18.70 3.97
C ARG A 304 -0.66 18.22 5.42
N LEU A 305 -1.71 17.47 5.76
CA LEU A 305 -1.85 16.87 7.08
C LEU A 305 -0.72 15.87 7.37
N THR A 306 -0.38 14.99 6.41
CA THR A 306 0.73 14.05 6.59
C THR A 306 2.10 14.74 6.66
N GLU A 307 2.29 15.84 5.94
CA GLU A 307 3.51 16.66 6.02
C GLU A 307 3.65 17.31 7.40
N LEU A 308 2.60 17.94 7.92
CA LEU A 308 2.60 18.51 9.27
C LEU A 308 2.84 17.45 10.35
N LEU A 309 2.24 16.27 10.21
CA LEU A 309 2.49 15.16 11.13
C LEU A 309 3.95 14.72 11.09
N LYS A 310 4.56 14.70 9.90
CA LYS A 310 6.00 14.39 9.75
C LYS A 310 6.89 15.41 10.45
N GLU A 311 6.63 16.70 10.24
CA GLU A 311 7.32 17.80 10.96
C GLU A 311 7.17 17.64 12.48
N GLY A 312 6.00 17.19 12.94
CA GLY A 312 5.74 16.84 14.34
C GLY A 312 6.60 15.72 14.90
N MET A 313 6.79 14.65 14.12
CA MET A 313 7.68 13.56 14.50
C MET A 313 9.14 14.03 14.56
N ASP A 314 9.55 14.93 13.66
CA ASP A 314 10.87 15.55 13.63
C ASP A 314 11.11 16.53 14.80
N GLY A 315 10.08 16.83 15.59
CA GLY A 315 10.17 17.66 16.81
C GLY A 315 10.04 19.16 16.55
N GLU A 316 9.47 19.57 15.41
CA GLU A 316 9.22 20.98 15.12
C GLU A 316 8.14 21.58 16.06
N VAL A 317 8.47 22.71 16.68
CA VAL A 317 7.85 23.19 17.93
C VAL A 317 6.47 23.86 17.75
N ASN A 318 5.85 23.82 16.57
CA ASN A 318 4.69 24.70 16.29
C ASN A 318 3.44 24.06 15.65
N ILE A 319 3.37 22.74 15.54
CA ILE A 319 2.24 22.08 14.88
C ILE A 319 1.01 21.82 15.79
N GLY A 320 1.10 22.17 17.08
CA GLY A 320 -0.01 22.08 18.02
C GLY A 320 -0.26 20.69 18.63
N ILE A 321 0.59 19.70 18.35
CA ILE A 321 0.55 18.35 18.94
C ILE A 321 1.94 17.91 19.41
N ALA A 322 1.98 16.93 20.31
CA ALA A 322 3.23 16.33 20.78
C ALA A 322 3.81 15.34 19.75
N SER A 323 5.13 15.14 19.75
CA SER A 323 5.82 14.22 18.83
C SER A 323 5.26 12.78 18.87
N HIS A 324 4.98 12.23 20.06
CA HIS A 324 4.36 10.90 20.18
C HIS A 324 2.96 10.85 19.53
N GLN A 325 2.17 11.92 19.66
CA GLN A 325 0.84 12.01 19.05
C GLN A 325 0.95 12.08 17.52
N ALA A 326 1.97 12.77 17.01
CA ALA A 326 2.26 12.81 15.58
C ALA A 326 2.64 11.42 15.03
N GLU A 327 3.47 10.67 15.75
CA GLU A 327 3.84 9.29 15.41
C GLU A 327 2.64 8.34 15.39
N GLU A 328 1.69 8.51 16.33
CA GLU A 328 0.45 7.74 16.39
C GLU A 328 -0.50 8.06 15.22
N TRP A 329 -0.60 9.33 14.84
CA TRP A 329 -1.57 9.79 13.84
C TRP A 329 -1.06 9.63 12.40
N TYR A 330 0.25 9.70 12.19
CA TYR A 330 0.87 9.63 10.87
C TYR A 330 0.42 8.39 10.07
N PRO A 331 0.43 7.15 10.62
CA PRO A 331 -0.05 5.97 9.89
C PRO A 331 -1.52 6.06 9.47
N LEU A 332 -2.38 6.64 10.33
CA LEU A 332 -3.81 6.79 10.07
C LEU A 332 -4.03 7.75 8.90
N PHE A 333 -3.44 8.95 8.95
CA PHE A 333 -3.54 9.93 7.89
C PHE A 333 -2.85 9.48 6.60
N GLY A 334 -1.76 8.71 6.68
CA GLY A 334 -1.13 8.07 5.52
C GLY A 334 -2.08 7.11 4.79
N SER A 335 -2.85 6.31 5.53
CA SER A 335 -3.89 5.43 4.95
C SER A 335 -5.03 6.22 4.31
N LEU A 336 -5.47 7.31 4.95
CA LEU A 336 -6.48 8.23 4.39
C LEU A 336 -5.98 8.88 3.09
N LEU A 337 -4.74 9.35 3.07
CA LEU A 337 -4.08 9.92 1.90
C LEU A 337 -4.01 8.90 0.76
N ALA A 338 -3.47 7.70 1.01
CA ALA A 338 -3.32 6.67 -0.01
C ALA A 338 -4.68 6.33 -0.69
N ARG A 339 -5.76 6.31 0.10
CA ARG A 339 -7.11 6.07 -0.41
C ARG A 339 -7.69 7.25 -1.18
N ALA A 340 -7.45 8.49 -0.73
CA ALA A 340 -7.84 9.69 -1.45
C ALA A 340 -7.10 9.79 -2.79
N HIS A 341 -5.78 9.61 -2.77
CA HIS A 341 -4.91 9.62 -3.95
C HIS A 341 -5.37 8.61 -5.00
N GLY A 342 -5.57 7.35 -4.61
CA GLY A 342 -6.01 6.31 -5.56
C GLY A 342 -7.37 6.60 -6.21
N ASN A 343 -8.27 7.30 -5.51
CA ASN A 343 -9.51 7.78 -6.12
C ASN A 343 -9.27 8.97 -7.05
N TRP A 344 -8.40 9.91 -6.66
CA TRP A 344 -8.03 11.03 -7.53
C TRP A 344 -7.38 10.56 -8.84
N GLU A 345 -6.47 9.60 -8.79
CA GLU A 345 -5.86 8.99 -9.98
C GLU A 345 -6.90 8.31 -10.86
N LEU A 346 -7.81 7.53 -10.25
CA LEU A 346 -8.91 6.92 -10.99
C LEU A 346 -9.73 7.96 -11.75
N TRP A 347 -10.22 8.98 -11.05
CA TRP A 347 -11.10 9.98 -11.68
C TRP A 347 -10.33 10.87 -12.65
N THR A 348 -9.03 11.04 -12.47
CA THR A 348 -8.15 11.69 -13.44
C THR A 348 -8.05 10.90 -14.73
N ALA A 349 -7.76 9.59 -14.64
CA ALA A 349 -7.71 8.70 -15.81
C ALA A 349 -9.08 8.52 -16.46
N PHE A 350 -10.14 8.35 -15.67
CA PHE A 350 -11.50 8.14 -16.13
C PHE A 350 -12.09 9.35 -16.87
N THR A 351 -11.60 10.56 -16.58
CA THR A 351 -12.08 11.80 -17.23
C THR A 351 -11.11 12.34 -18.27
N ALA A 352 -10.01 11.62 -18.54
CA ALA A 352 -9.08 11.99 -19.58
C ALA A 352 -9.79 11.92 -20.94
N GLU A 353 -9.55 12.93 -21.77
CA GLU A 353 -9.87 12.85 -23.20
C GLU A 353 -8.67 12.21 -23.88
N ASP A 354 -8.91 11.13 -24.63
CA ASP A 354 -7.89 10.63 -25.54
C ASP A 354 -7.57 11.75 -26.54
N PRO A 355 -6.28 12.03 -26.82
CA PRO A 355 -5.94 12.92 -27.92
C PRO A 355 -6.61 12.40 -29.19
N GLU A 356 -7.34 13.25 -29.92
CA GLU A 356 -7.88 12.87 -31.22
C GLU A 356 -6.72 12.36 -32.11
N ASP A 357 -6.77 11.10 -32.52
CA ASP A 357 -5.87 10.49 -33.50
C ASP A 357 -5.98 11.14 -34.89
#